data_AF-A0AAU5H0Z9-F1
#
_entry.id   AF-A0AAU5H0Z9-F1
#
_cell.length_a   1.000
_cell.length_b   1.000
_cell.length_c   1.000
_cell.angle_alpha   90.00
_cell.angle_beta   90.00
_cell.angle_gamma   90.00
#
_symmetry.space_group_name_H-M   'P 1'
#
loop_
_entity.id
_entity.type
_entity.pdbx_description
1 polymer ?
#
loop_
_entity_poly.entity_id
_entity_poly.type
_entity_poly.pdbx_seq_one_letter_code
_entity_poly.pdbx_strand_id
1 'polypeptide(L)'
;MRRTQALPPVVHPWGANQAYAELLTRSRPLAILDVPHREYAPDVERRVAALRRLAPVVVLLPEGADTAAVLDAGATNVLAREMAAEELAVRLAADRRWVAAHEPYAPRELPRELLAHPASQRVLLSLLLFQDSTRSWCCHDLMQLLGSAGQPMSRAALYARMLRLEGPLGRLGLALQRTGGWGRTCYSAAPVTVPVAVPVATHAPAPVRRTRVA
;
A
#
# COMPACT_ATOMS: atom_id res chain seq x y z
N MET A 1 -21.09 7.79 -37.54
CA MET A 1 -20.39 7.07 -36.46
C MET A 1 -19.20 7.92 -36.00
N ARG A 2 -19.21 8.47 -34.78
CA ARG A 2 -18.05 9.18 -34.24
C ARG A 2 -16.97 8.15 -33.91
N ARG A 3 -15.86 8.16 -34.64
CA ARG A 3 -14.62 7.48 -34.23
C ARG A 3 -14.18 8.14 -32.93
N THR A 4 -14.45 7.52 -31.80
CA THR A 4 -13.78 7.86 -30.55
C THR A 4 -12.31 7.57 -30.76
N GLN A 5 -11.49 8.60 -30.99
CA GLN A 5 -10.04 8.44 -30.96
C GLN A 5 -9.69 7.94 -29.57
N ALA A 6 -9.33 6.67 -29.48
CA ALA A 6 -8.80 6.09 -28.26
C ALA A 6 -7.45 6.77 -28.00
N LEU A 7 -7.38 7.59 -26.96
CA LEU A 7 -6.11 8.07 -26.45
C LEU A 7 -5.25 6.86 -26.06
N PRO A 8 -3.94 6.87 -26.30
CA PRO A 8 -3.07 5.79 -25.87
C PRO A 8 -3.19 5.62 -24.35
N PRO A 9 -3.18 4.38 -23.84
CA PRO A 9 -3.20 4.14 -22.40
C PRO A 9 -1.97 4.80 -21.77
N VAL A 10 -2.16 5.47 -20.62
CA VAL A 10 -1.05 6.00 -19.85
C VAL A 10 -0.32 4.82 -19.22
N VAL A 11 0.85 4.49 -19.76
CA VAL A 11 1.72 3.43 -19.25
C VAL A 11 2.76 4.06 -18.36
N HIS A 12 2.97 3.46 -17.19
CA HIS A 12 4.00 3.88 -16.25
C HIS A 12 5.01 2.76 -16.05
N PRO A 13 6.31 3.09 -15.95
CA PRO A 13 7.30 2.11 -15.55
C PRO A 13 7.03 1.66 -14.10
N TRP A 14 7.44 0.45 -13.77
CA TRP A 14 7.43 -0.02 -12.37
C TRP A 14 8.21 0.95 -11.48
N GLY A 15 7.68 1.25 -10.30
CA GLY A 15 8.28 2.23 -9.38
C GLY A 15 7.84 3.67 -9.59
N ALA A 16 7.04 3.97 -10.62
CA ALA A 16 6.57 5.32 -10.88
C ALA A 16 5.62 5.82 -9.77
N ASN A 17 6.04 6.87 -9.05
CA ASN A 17 5.23 7.48 -7.98
C ASN A 17 3.85 7.92 -8.48
N GLN A 18 3.74 8.37 -9.73
CA GLN A 18 2.46 8.79 -10.31
C GLN A 18 1.47 7.63 -10.41
N ALA A 19 1.90 6.46 -10.89
CA ALA A 19 1.06 5.28 -10.99
C ALA A 19 0.48 4.88 -9.63
N TYR A 20 1.33 4.85 -8.60
CA TYR A 20 0.89 4.51 -7.25
C TYR A 20 -0.01 5.58 -6.64
N ALA A 21 0.26 6.87 -6.87
CA ALA A 21 -0.62 7.94 -6.44
C ALA A 21 -2.02 7.80 -7.07
N GLU A 22 -2.10 7.46 -8.36
CA GLU A 22 -3.36 7.20 -9.05
C GLU A 22 -4.10 5.97 -8.46
N LEU A 23 -3.39 4.87 -8.20
CA LEU A 23 -3.99 3.69 -7.56
C LEU A 23 -4.48 3.99 -6.14
N LEU A 24 -3.77 4.82 -5.38
CA LEU A 24 -4.12 5.12 -3.99
C LEU A 24 -5.29 6.11 -3.87
N THR A 25 -5.52 6.95 -4.87
CA THR A 25 -6.54 8.01 -4.83
C THR A 25 -7.77 7.73 -5.67
N ARG A 26 -7.68 6.85 -6.68
CA ARG A 26 -8.85 6.45 -7.47
C ARG A 26 -9.81 5.60 -6.65
N SER A 27 -11.10 5.83 -6.84
CA SER A 27 -12.14 4.91 -6.34
C SER A 27 -12.10 3.61 -7.13
N ARG A 28 -12.00 2.47 -6.44
CA ARG A 28 -12.04 1.11 -7.03
C ARG A 28 -11.06 0.95 -8.20
N PRO A 29 -9.75 1.17 -7.95
CA PRO A 29 -8.73 1.03 -8.96
C PRO A 29 -8.63 -0.41 -9.43
N LEU A 30 -8.31 -0.61 -10.72
CA LEU A 30 -7.84 -1.88 -11.26
C LEU A 30 -6.41 -1.65 -11.75
N ALA A 31 -5.45 -2.37 -11.20
CA ALA A 31 -4.06 -2.32 -11.65
C ALA A 31 -3.85 -3.31 -12.80
N ILE A 32 -3.15 -2.88 -13.84
CA ILE A 32 -2.72 -3.75 -14.95
C ILE A 32 -1.20 -3.81 -14.90
N LEU A 33 -0.66 -5.02 -14.73
CA LEU A 33 0.77 -5.29 -14.77
C LEU A 33 1.13 -5.92 -16.13
N ASP A 34 1.69 -5.12 -17.03
CA ASP A 34 2.20 -5.59 -18.32
C ASP A 34 3.62 -6.17 -18.16
N VAL A 35 3.80 -7.44 -18.52
CA VAL A 35 5.10 -8.13 -18.50
C VAL A 35 5.54 -8.35 -19.95
N PRO A 36 6.42 -7.49 -20.50
CA PRO A 36 6.65 -7.44 -21.94
C PRO A 36 7.38 -8.67 -22.50
N HIS A 37 8.26 -9.28 -21.70
CA HIS A 37 9.13 -10.37 -22.11
C HIS A 37 9.29 -11.39 -20.99
N ARG A 38 9.53 -12.65 -21.34
CA ARG A 38 9.72 -13.76 -20.39
C ARG A 38 10.90 -13.53 -19.43
N GLU A 39 11.89 -12.74 -19.82
CA GLU A 39 13.02 -12.35 -18.96
C GLU A 39 12.61 -11.54 -17.72
N TYR A 40 11.43 -10.89 -17.77
CA TYR A 40 10.86 -10.16 -16.63
C TYR A 40 9.84 -10.97 -15.83
N ALA A 41 9.58 -12.22 -16.23
CA ALA A 41 8.73 -13.15 -15.50
C ALA A 41 9.29 -13.55 -14.12
N PRO A 42 10.62 -13.71 -13.94
CA PRO A 42 11.21 -13.83 -12.61
C PRO A 42 10.80 -12.61 -11.76
N ASP A 43 10.29 -12.87 -10.56
CA ASP A 43 9.72 -11.88 -9.62
C ASP A 43 8.33 -11.30 -9.91
N VAL A 44 7.63 -11.72 -10.98
CA VAL A 44 6.25 -11.24 -11.21
C VAL A 44 5.34 -11.57 -10.04
N GLU A 45 5.44 -12.76 -9.47
CA GLU A 45 4.69 -13.16 -8.27
C GLU A 45 4.90 -12.17 -7.11
N ARG A 46 6.16 -11.78 -6.86
CA ARG A 46 6.48 -10.83 -5.78
C ARG A 46 5.90 -9.45 -6.07
N ARG A 47 5.95 -9.01 -7.33
CA ARG A 47 5.36 -7.74 -7.77
C ARG A 47 3.84 -7.76 -7.62
N VAL A 48 3.18 -8.85 -7.99
CA VAL A 48 1.74 -9.06 -7.82
C VAL A 48 1.37 -9.07 -6.35
N ALA A 49 2.09 -9.82 -5.51
CA ALA A 49 1.85 -9.90 -4.08
C ALA A 49 1.99 -8.52 -3.38
N ALA A 50 2.89 -7.66 -3.86
CA ALA A 50 3.03 -6.30 -3.36
C ALA A 50 1.95 -5.35 -3.92
N LEU A 51 1.66 -5.43 -5.23
CA LEU A 51 0.71 -4.54 -5.91
C LEU A 51 -0.74 -4.80 -5.52
N ARG A 52 -1.10 -6.07 -5.24
CA ARG A 52 -2.46 -6.45 -4.79
C ARG A 52 -2.89 -5.81 -3.48
N ARG A 53 -1.92 -5.31 -2.71
CA ARG A 53 -2.18 -4.55 -1.48
C ARG A 53 -2.70 -3.14 -1.77
N LEU A 54 -2.56 -2.64 -3.01
CA LEU A 54 -3.03 -1.33 -3.44
C LEU A 54 -4.37 -1.40 -4.18
N ALA A 55 -4.52 -2.41 -5.05
CA ALA A 55 -5.66 -2.61 -5.94
C ALA A 55 -5.72 -4.06 -6.41
N PRO A 56 -6.89 -4.59 -6.81
CA PRO A 56 -6.99 -5.79 -7.64
C PRO A 56 -6.06 -5.71 -8.87
N VAL A 57 -5.41 -6.82 -9.23
CA VAL A 57 -4.34 -6.84 -10.24
C VAL A 57 -4.70 -7.80 -11.37
N VAL A 58 -4.74 -7.28 -12.60
CA VAL A 58 -4.73 -8.08 -13.82
C VAL A 58 -3.30 -8.09 -14.37
N VAL A 59 -2.79 -9.26 -14.72
CA VAL A 59 -1.44 -9.42 -15.26
C VAL A 59 -1.52 -9.79 -16.73
N LEU A 60 -0.78 -9.07 -17.58
CA LEU A 60 -0.58 -9.44 -18.98
C LEU A 60 0.75 -10.20 -19.05
N LEU A 61 0.68 -11.50 -19.30
CA LEU A 61 1.85 -12.37 -19.38
C LEU A 61 2.12 -12.81 -20.81
N PRO A 62 3.39 -12.92 -21.21
CA PRO A 62 3.73 -13.54 -22.48
C PRO A 62 3.31 -15.01 -22.46
N GLU A 63 2.91 -15.54 -23.61
CA GLU A 63 2.54 -16.94 -23.76
C GLU A 63 3.61 -17.89 -23.16
N GLY A 64 3.19 -18.98 -22.53
CA GLY A 64 4.08 -19.98 -21.90
C GLY A 64 4.68 -19.58 -20.54
N ALA A 65 4.33 -18.42 -19.98
CA ALA A 65 4.61 -18.11 -18.57
C ALA A 65 3.71 -18.92 -17.61
N ASP A 66 4.18 -19.14 -16.38
CA ASP A 66 3.41 -19.82 -15.35
C ASP A 66 2.27 -18.94 -14.84
N THR A 67 1.05 -19.23 -15.29
CA THR A 67 -0.15 -18.49 -14.90
C THR A 67 -0.65 -18.86 -13.50
N ALA A 68 -0.39 -20.10 -13.05
CA ALA A 68 -0.86 -20.60 -11.76
C ALA A 68 -0.13 -19.90 -10.62
N ALA A 69 1.20 -19.80 -10.71
CA ALA A 69 2.01 -19.11 -9.70
C ALA A 69 1.61 -17.63 -9.55
N VAL A 70 1.25 -16.97 -10.64
CA VAL A 70 0.81 -15.56 -10.64
C VAL A 70 -0.58 -15.39 -10.01
N LEU A 71 -1.50 -16.34 -10.23
CA LEU A 71 -2.79 -16.37 -9.54
C LEU A 71 -2.61 -16.66 -8.04
N ASP A 72 -1.75 -17.60 -7.67
CA ASP A 72 -1.42 -17.93 -6.27
C ASP A 72 -0.78 -16.73 -5.54
N ALA A 73 0.01 -15.92 -6.25
CA ALA A 73 0.54 -14.66 -5.73
C ALA A 73 -0.54 -13.59 -5.47
N GLY A 74 -1.77 -13.84 -5.94
CA GLY A 74 -2.96 -13.02 -5.69
C GLY A 74 -3.34 -12.10 -6.84
N ALA A 75 -2.98 -12.44 -8.08
CA ALA A 75 -3.58 -11.79 -9.25
C ALA A 75 -5.09 -12.09 -9.30
N THR A 76 -5.87 -11.08 -9.67
CA THR A 76 -7.31 -11.21 -9.92
C THR A 76 -7.57 -11.94 -11.24
N ASN A 77 -6.74 -11.69 -12.24
CA ASN A 77 -6.81 -12.34 -13.55
C ASN A 77 -5.44 -12.35 -14.23
N VAL A 78 -5.23 -13.31 -15.11
CA VAL A 78 -4.02 -13.43 -15.93
C VAL A 78 -4.45 -13.58 -17.38
N LEU A 79 -4.02 -12.64 -18.23
CA LEU A 79 -4.37 -12.60 -19.65
C LEU A 79 -3.10 -12.77 -20.49
N ALA A 80 -3.24 -13.44 -21.63
CA ALA A 80 -2.17 -13.48 -22.61
C ALA A 80 -1.89 -12.06 -23.12
N ARG A 81 -0.61 -11.68 -23.13
CA ARG A 81 -0.18 -10.35 -23.56
C ARG A 81 -0.43 -10.15 -25.05
N GLU A 82 -0.32 -11.21 -25.83
CA GLU A 82 -0.52 -11.23 -27.28
C GLU A 82 -2.00 -11.25 -27.69
N MET A 83 -2.92 -11.23 -26.72
CA MET A 83 -4.37 -11.20 -26.95
C MET A 83 -4.78 -10.02 -27.84
N ALA A 84 -5.75 -10.25 -28.72
CA ALA A 84 -6.32 -9.21 -29.58
C ALA A 84 -6.88 -8.05 -28.74
N ALA A 85 -6.61 -6.82 -29.16
CA ALA A 85 -6.96 -5.61 -28.39
C ALA A 85 -8.45 -5.52 -28.05
N GLU A 86 -9.33 -5.97 -28.95
CA GLU A 86 -10.79 -5.99 -28.73
C GLU A 86 -11.18 -6.97 -27.62
N GLU A 87 -10.61 -8.19 -27.63
CA GLU A 87 -10.85 -9.18 -26.58
C GLU A 87 -10.29 -8.70 -25.24
N LEU A 88 -9.09 -8.14 -25.24
CA LEU A 88 -8.47 -7.56 -24.04
C LEU A 88 -9.35 -6.46 -23.44
N ALA A 89 -9.88 -5.56 -24.28
CA ALA A 89 -10.77 -4.49 -23.82
C ALA A 89 -12.06 -5.04 -23.19
N VAL A 90 -12.67 -6.08 -23.78
CA VAL A 90 -13.87 -6.73 -23.25
C VAL A 90 -13.59 -7.39 -21.89
N ARG A 91 -12.47 -8.12 -21.77
CA ARG A 91 -12.07 -8.78 -20.52
C ARG A 91 -11.77 -7.77 -19.41
N LEU A 92 -10.97 -6.74 -19.70
CA LEU A 92 -10.69 -5.67 -18.73
C LEU A 92 -11.97 -4.93 -18.31
N ALA A 93 -12.93 -4.73 -19.23
CA ALA A 93 -14.22 -4.15 -18.87
C ALA A 93 -15.04 -5.06 -17.94
N ALA A 94 -14.96 -6.39 -18.13
CA ALA A 94 -15.58 -7.36 -17.23
C ALA A 94 -14.92 -7.33 -15.83
N ASP A 95 -13.58 -7.36 -15.77
CA ASP A 95 -12.83 -7.31 -14.51
C ASP A 95 -13.13 -6.01 -13.74
N ARG A 96 -13.22 -4.87 -14.43
CA ARG A 96 -13.62 -3.59 -13.80
C ARG A 96 -15.02 -3.62 -13.22
N ARG A 97 -15.99 -4.26 -13.89
CA ARG A 97 -17.35 -4.42 -13.36
C ARG A 97 -17.35 -5.33 -12.14
N TRP A 98 -16.58 -6.42 -12.18
CA TRP A 98 -16.45 -7.33 -11.04
C TRP A 98 -15.85 -6.61 -9.82
N VAL A 99 -14.77 -5.85 -10.00
CA VAL A 99 -14.18 -5.00 -8.94
C VAL A 99 -15.19 -4.00 -8.40
N ALA A 100 -15.95 -3.34 -9.28
CA ALA A 100 -16.97 -2.39 -8.83
C ALA A 100 -18.11 -3.03 -8.01
N ALA A 101 -18.39 -4.32 -8.23
CA ALA A 101 -19.41 -5.05 -7.48
C ALA A 101 -18.89 -5.59 -6.13
N HIS A 102 -17.60 -5.95 -6.03
CA HIS A 102 -17.06 -6.68 -4.88
C HIS A 102 -16.14 -5.84 -3.98
N GLU A 103 -15.57 -4.74 -4.47
CA GLU A 103 -14.71 -3.89 -3.65
C GLU A 103 -15.54 -2.81 -2.91
N PRO A 104 -15.38 -2.73 -1.57
CA PRO A 104 -16.02 -1.68 -0.79
C PRO A 104 -15.58 -0.30 -1.29
N TYR A 105 -16.55 0.59 -1.44
CA TYR A 105 -16.25 1.99 -1.73
C TYR A 105 -15.72 2.65 -0.46
N ALA A 106 -14.43 2.98 -0.45
CA ALA A 106 -13.83 3.84 0.55
C ALA A 106 -13.26 5.07 -0.17
N PRO A 107 -13.83 6.27 0.04
CA PRO A 107 -13.22 7.49 -0.46
C PRO A 107 -11.85 7.67 0.22
N ARG A 108 -10.79 7.68 -0.59
CA ARG A 108 -9.41 7.86 -0.15
C ARG A 108 -8.96 9.27 -0.49
N GLU A 109 -9.25 10.21 0.41
CA GLU A 109 -8.75 11.57 0.28
C GLU A 109 -7.40 11.70 0.99
N LEU A 110 -6.44 12.29 0.28
CA LEU A 110 -5.17 12.65 0.89
C LEU A 110 -5.37 13.92 1.75
N PRO A 111 -4.92 13.92 3.01
CA PRO A 111 -4.86 15.15 3.79
C PRO A 111 -4.14 16.25 3.01
N ARG A 112 -4.65 17.49 3.07
CA ARG A 112 -4.13 18.62 2.28
C ARG A 112 -2.67 18.91 2.59
N GLU A 113 -2.27 18.65 3.83
CA GLU A 113 -0.90 18.74 4.35
C GLU A 113 0.06 17.86 3.54
N LEU A 114 -0.45 16.79 2.91
CA LEU A 114 0.36 15.88 2.10
C LEU A 114 0.73 16.48 0.75
N LEU A 115 -0.05 17.41 0.21
CA LEU A 115 0.12 17.91 -1.15
C LEU A 115 1.47 18.64 -1.33
N ALA A 116 1.99 19.25 -0.26
CA ALA A 116 3.27 19.98 -0.24
C ALA A 116 4.51 19.07 -0.23
N HIS A 117 4.36 17.76 -0.04
CA HIS A 117 5.51 16.85 0.02
C HIS A 117 5.97 16.38 -1.36
N PRO A 118 7.27 16.02 -1.51
CA PRO A 118 7.77 15.37 -2.72
C PRO A 118 6.96 14.10 -3.07
N ALA A 119 6.74 13.85 -4.36
CA ALA A 119 5.84 12.78 -4.83
C ALA A 119 6.14 11.41 -4.21
N SER A 120 7.42 11.04 -4.08
CA SER A 120 7.84 9.77 -3.47
C SER A 120 7.50 9.66 -1.98
N GLN A 121 7.59 10.77 -1.25
CA GLN A 121 7.24 10.82 0.17
C GLN A 121 5.72 10.79 0.36
N ARG A 122 4.96 11.45 -0.54
CA ARG A 122 3.50 11.38 -0.55
C ARG A 122 3.00 9.96 -0.75
N VAL A 123 3.53 9.25 -1.75
CA VAL A 123 3.16 7.85 -1.99
C VAL A 123 3.44 7.01 -0.75
N LEU A 124 4.64 7.11 -0.16
CA LEU A 124 4.96 6.32 1.02
C LEU A 124 4.04 6.63 2.21
N LEU A 125 3.71 7.90 2.44
CA LEU A 125 2.76 8.27 3.49
C LEU A 125 1.35 7.74 3.20
N SER A 126 0.90 7.86 1.96
CA SER A 126 -0.41 7.34 1.51
C SER A 126 -0.52 5.83 1.71
N LEU A 127 0.56 5.08 1.45
CA LEU A 127 0.64 3.64 1.70
C LEU A 127 0.42 3.28 3.18
N LEU A 128 0.91 4.12 4.10
CA LEU A 128 0.74 3.92 5.55
C LEU A 128 -0.64 4.35 6.04
N LEU A 129 -1.26 5.35 5.42
CA LEU A 129 -2.56 5.89 5.83
C LEU A 129 -3.75 5.07 5.31
N PHE A 130 -3.66 4.54 4.08
CA PHE A 130 -4.75 3.81 3.44
C PHE A 130 -4.69 2.29 3.64
N GLN A 131 -3.81 1.81 4.53
CA GLN A 131 -3.82 0.42 4.97
C GLN A 131 -4.90 0.21 6.05
N ASP A 132 -5.52 -0.96 6.06
CA ASP A 132 -6.32 -1.39 7.20
C ASP A 132 -5.43 -1.45 8.45
N SER A 133 -5.96 -1.06 9.62
CA SER A 133 -5.20 -0.96 10.88
C SER A 133 -4.52 -2.28 11.30
N THR A 134 -4.96 -3.41 10.76
CA THR A 134 -4.42 -4.75 11.02
C THR A 134 -3.25 -5.14 10.08
N ARG A 135 -2.97 -4.36 9.04
CA ARG A 135 -1.96 -4.68 8.02
C ARG A 135 -0.75 -3.77 8.16
N SER A 136 0.42 -4.37 8.26
CA SER A 136 1.72 -3.67 8.20
C SER A 136 2.43 -3.93 6.88
N TRP A 137 3.20 -2.98 6.39
CA TRP A 137 4.04 -3.13 5.22
C TRP A 137 5.38 -3.77 5.56
N CYS A 138 5.71 -4.90 4.92
CA CYS A 138 7.05 -5.46 5.04
C CYS A 138 8.06 -4.58 4.28
N CYS A 139 9.27 -4.43 4.82
CA CYS A 139 10.34 -3.70 4.16
C CYS A 139 10.64 -4.24 2.76
N HIS A 140 10.52 -5.55 2.52
CA HIS A 140 10.73 -6.16 1.20
C HIS A 140 9.69 -5.69 0.19
N ASP A 141 8.40 -5.71 0.54
CA ASP A 141 7.31 -5.24 -0.32
C ASP A 141 7.51 -3.76 -0.69
N LEU A 142 7.88 -2.93 0.28
CA LEU A 142 8.12 -1.51 0.07
C LEU A 142 9.36 -1.24 -0.78
N MET A 143 10.45 -1.99 -0.55
CA MET A 143 11.65 -1.88 -1.37
C MET A 143 11.36 -2.25 -2.82
N GLN A 144 10.52 -3.27 -3.03
CA GLN A 144 10.10 -3.69 -4.37
C GLN A 144 9.18 -2.66 -5.03
N LEU A 145 8.15 -2.19 -4.35
CA LEU A 145 7.21 -1.20 -4.90
C LEU A 145 7.90 0.11 -5.24
N LEU A 146 8.74 0.62 -4.33
CA LEU A 146 9.30 1.96 -4.43
C LEU A 146 10.66 2.01 -5.16
N GLY A 147 11.17 0.85 -5.61
CA GLY A 147 12.32 0.70 -6.49
C GLY A 147 11.93 0.62 -7.96
N SER A 148 12.90 0.46 -8.84
CA SER A 148 12.66 0.17 -10.26
C SER A 148 12.49 -1.34 -10.49
N ALA A 149 12.04 -1.74 -11.69
CA ALA A 149 11.86 -3.15 -12.02
C ALA A 149 13.15 -3.98 -11.82
N GLY A 150 14.30 -3.45 -12.23
CA GLY A 150 15.60 -4.14 -12.13
C GLY A 150 16.38 -3.82 -10.85
N GLN A 151 16.01 -2.78 -10.12
CA GLN A 151 16.73 -2.35 -8.93
C GLN A 151 15.75 -1.97 -7.81
N PRO A 152 15.47 -2.91 -6.89
CA PRO A 152 14.71 -2.61 -5.68
C PRO A 152 15.39 -1.49 -4.90
N MET A 153 14.60 -0.71 -4.17
CA MET A 153 15.16 0.31 -3.29
C MET A 153 16.02 -0.34 -2.21
N SER A 154 17.16 0.27 -1.88
CA SER A 154 17.99 -0.22 -0.79
C SER A 154 17.30 -0.04 0.57
N ARG A 155 17.62 -0.92 1.52
CA ARG A 155 17.09 -0.83 2.88
C ARG A 155 17.45 0.49 3.56
N ALA A 156 18.66 1.01 3.33
CA ALA A 156 19.09 2.30 3.85
C ALA A 156 18.25 3.46 3.28
N ALA A 157 17.96 3.44 1.98
CA ALA A 157 17.09 4.44 1.36
C ALA A 157 15.66 4.37 1.88
N LEU A 158 15.11 3.16 2.07
CA LEU A 158 13.80 2.97 2.67
C LEU A 158 13.76 3.50 4.12
N TYR A 159 14.78 3.16 4.92
CA TYR A 159 14.88 3.62 6.30
C TYR A 159 14.92 5.15 6.40
N ALA A 160 15.74 5.81 5.58
CA ALA A 160 15.80 7.27 5.53
C ALA A 160 14.46 7.91 5.11
N ARG A 161 13.73 7.29 4.17
CA ARG A 161 12.39 7.74 3.79
C ARG A 161 11.38 7.56 4.92
N MET A 162 11.45 6.47 5.67
CA MET A 162 10.58 6.21 6.82
C MET A 162 10.81 7.20 7.96
N LEU A 163 12.07 7.52 8.29
CA LEU A 163 12.38 8.55 9.30
C LEU A 163 11.78 9.91 8.95
N ARG A 164 11.84 10.31 7.67
CA ARG A 164 11.25 11.56 7.18
C ARG A 164 9.72 11.62 7.30
N LEU A 165 9.04 10.51 7.60
CA LEU A 165 7.60 10.49 7.84
C LEU A 165 7.20 10.80 9.28
N GLU A 166 8.12 10.78 10.24
CA GLU A 166 7.78 11.01 11.65
C GLU A 166 7.14 12.39 11.88
N GLY A 167 7.69 13.46 11.30
CA GLY A 167 7.11 14.79 11.38
C GLY A 167 5.70 14.89 10.75
N PRO A 168 5.52 14.49 9.47
CA PRO A 168 4.21 14.45 8.83
C PRO A 168 3.17 13.59 9.57
N LEU A 169 3.54 12.41 10.06
CA LEU A 169 2.66 11.54 10.84
C LEU A 169 2.29 12.19 12.17
N GLY A 170 3.24 12.81 12.86
CA GLY A 170 2.99 13.52 14.12
C GLY A 170 1.96 14.64 13.98
N ARG A 171 1.98 15.39 12.86
CA ARG A 171 0.96 16.40 12.55
C ARG A 171 -0.46 15.82 12.37
N LEU A 172 -0.55 14.55 12.02
CA LEU A 172 -1.81 13.81 11.90
C LEU A 172 -2.19 13.08 13.21
N GLY A 173 -1.44 13.28 14.31
CA GLY A 173 -1.65 12.56 15.56
C GLY A 173 -1.27 11.07 15.48
N LEU A 174 -0.41 10.70 14.52
CA LEU A 174 0.04 9.33 14.28
C LEU A 174 1.53 9.19 14.60
N ALA A 175 1.92 7.99 15.02
CA ALA A 175 3.30 7.56 15.15
C ALA A 175 3.62 6.47 14.13
N LEU A 176 4.84 6.51 13.58
CA LEU A 176 5.37 5.42 12.79
C LEU A 176 5.70 4.25 13.72
N GLN A 177 4.98 3.15 13.57
CA GLN A 177 5.25 1.89 14.26
C GLN A 177 6.22 1.06 13.42
N ARG A 178 7.19 0.46 14.11
CA ARG A 178 8.17 -0.46 13.52
C ARG A 178 8.14 -1.75 14.32
N THR A 179 7.78 -2.84 13.67
CA THR A 179 7.76 -4.17 14.28
C THR A 179 8.65 -5.14 13.50
N GLY A 180 8.99 -6.26 14.12
CA GLY A 180 9.76 -7.34 13.50
C GLY A 180 11.13 -7.57 14.12
N GLY A 181 11.83 -8.58 13.59
CA GLY A 181 13.14 -9.05 14.03
C GLY A 181 13.91 -9.69 12.86
N TRP A 182 15.18 -10.06 13.10
CA TRP A 182 16.07 -10.81 12.18
C TRP A 182 15.81 -10.56 10.69
N GLY A 183 16.17 -9.36 10.21
CA GLY A 183 16.15 -9.03 8.78
C GLY A 183 14.78 -8.65 8.18
N ARG A 184 13.67 -8.78 8.92
CA ARG A 184 12.33 -8.33 8.48
C ARG A 184 11.84 -7.21 9.38
N THR A 185 11.74 -6.01 8.81
CA THR A 185 11.11 -4.86 9.47
C THR A 185 9.76 -4.60 8.82
N CYS A 186 8.73 -4.46 9.63
CA CYS A 186 7.39 -4.10 9.20
C CYS A 186 7.08 -2.67 9.68
N TYR A 187 6.38 -1.91 8.84
CA TYR A 187 6.00 -0.52 9.09
C TYR A 187 4.49 -0.38 9.09
N SER A 188 3.96 0.38 10.04
CA SER A 188 2.58 0.83 10.05
C SER A 188 2.49 2.23 10.68
N ALA A 189 1.36 2.91 10.50
CA ALA A 189 1.03 4.11 11.25
C ALA A 189 -0.07 3.77 12.27
N ALA A 190 0.09 4.24 13.51
CA ALA A 190 -0.89 4.07 14.57
C ALA A 190 -1.10 5.40 15.32
N PRO A 191 -2.26 5.65 15.93
CA PRO A 191 -2.46 6.81 16.79
C PRO A 191 -1.38 6.91 17.87
N VAL A 192 -0.92 8.13 18.16
CA VAL A 192 -0.05 8.37 19.30
C VAL A 192 -0.85 8.06 20.57
N THR A 193 -0.55 6.94 21.21
CA THR A 193 -1.09 6.66 22.55
C THR A 193 -0.41 7.59 23.53
N VAL A 194 -1.09 8.67 23.91
CA VAL A 194 -0.73 9.40 25.12
C VAL A 194 -1.01 8.45 26.28
N PRO A 195 -0.03 8.11 27.14
CA PRO A 195 -0.33 7.33 28.33
C PRO A 195 -1.37 8.10 29.13
N VAL A 196 -2.55 7.52 29.29
CA VAL A 196 -3.54 8.03 30.24
C VAL A 196 -2.85 7.99 31.60
N ALA A 197 -2.58 9.17 32.17
CA ALA A 197 -2.09 9.25 33.53
C ALA A 197 -3.14 8.56 34.40
N VAL A 198 -2.81 7.37 34.91
CA VAL A 198 -3.59 6.72 35.95
C VAL A 198 -3.54 7.69 37.13
N PRO A 199 -4.67 8.23 37.62
CA PRO A 199 -4.63 9.08 38.79
C PRO A 199 -4.02 8.27 39.92
N VAL A 200 -2.85 8.70 40.39
CA VAL A 200 -2.21 8.14 41.58
C VAL A 200 -3.22 8.31 42.70
N ALA A 201 -3.75 7.19 43.19
CA ALA A 201 -4.60 7.17 44.36
C ALA A 201 -3.84 7.87 45.48
N THR A 202 -4.30 9.07 45.85
CA THR A 202 -3.77 9.81 46.99
C THR A 202 -4.14 8.98 48.21
N HIS A 203 -3.14 8.30 48.78
CA HIS A 203 -3.29 7.63 50.05
C HIS A 203 -3.65 8.67 51.11
N ALA A 204 -4.92 8.76 51.47
CA ALA A 204 -5.35 9.50 52.64
C ALA A 204 -4.75 8.83 53.89
N PRO A 205 -4.05 9.55 54.77
CA PRO A 205 -3.53 8.97 56.00
C PRO A 205 -4.68 8.53 56.91
N ALA A 206 -4.54 7.33 57.47
CA ALA A 206 -5.53 6.74 58.36
C ALA A 206 -5.76 7.61 59.62
N PRO A 207 -7.00 7.74 60.12
CA PRO A 207 -7.28 8.51 61.31
C PRO A 207 -6.72 7.83 62.56
N VAL A 208 -5.86 8.54 63.30
CA VAL A 208 -5.33 8.14 64.60
C VAL A 208 -6.49 8.10 65.61
N ARG A 209 -6.86 6.89 66.05
CA ARG A 209 -7.79 6.69 67.18
C ARG A 209 -7.13 7.19 68.46
N ARG A 210 -7.67 8.27 69.04
CA ARG A 210 -7.36 8.68 70.42
C ARG A 210 -8.09 7.74 71.39
N THR A 211 -7.32 6.94 72.11
CA THR A 211 -7.78 6.19 73.29
C THR A 211 -8.06 7.17 74.44
N ARG A 212 -9.30 7.16 74.97
CA ARG A 212 -9.62 7.76 76.28
C ARG A 212 -9.24 6.74 77.35
N VAL A 213 -8.34 7.13 78.24
CA VAL A 213 -8.07 6.44 79.51
C VAL A 213 -9.06 7.01 80.54
N ALA A 214 -9.73 6.13 81.27
CA ALA A 214 -10.53 6.44 82.44
C ALA A 214 -9.67 6.34 83.70
#